data_AF-A0A9E5FD18-F1
#
_entry.id   AF-A0A9E5FD18-F1
#
_cell.length_a   1.000
_cell.length_b   1.000
_cell.length_c   1.000
_cell.angle_alpha   90.00
_cell.angle_beta   90.00
_cell.angle_gamma   90.00
#
_symmetry.space_group_name_H-M   'P 1'
#
loop_
_entity.id
_entity.type
_entity.pdbx_description
1 polymer ?
#
loop_
_entity_poly.entity_id
_entity_poly.type
_entity_poly.pdbx_seq_one_letter_code
_entity_poly.pdbx_strand_id
1 'polypeptide(L)'
;MLTGSASAQWGGGFQNSWLGQYGYGYGRGGIGGGIGMGGMGGYGMGGFMPGMGPGGYMMGLASVTNANGQYQMQIQQARVEQQQAERERYKSRLAWDQTRIDELKLRGEEATASRQYRETVRDQQRQETLNWSRDNPPTHYIMSGLALNTIMDEIRKIQLATNMRGPQVTVDQDVLDHLNVNNGGTSGGGGFSLIKNDGKLNWPISLRTSEFNPIRQEVDQIMGQAVRMVKSDNLDGDTYNKLLAELEKLQKAMDAMVGDLRPGDFILANRFINSLNKEARVLSDPDAKKYFSGEFRAQGGTVGEVLENMFKGGLKFSEANDNDRTAYNSFYNSLMQYDTALLQAVGPLAGAAGPSAPANKLPNNPNP
;
A
#
# COMPACT_ATOMS: atom_id res chain seq x y z
N MET A 1 6.31 10.25 -57.22
CA MET A 1 6.30 11.36 -56.23
C MET A 1 6.01 10.75 -54.87
N LEU A 2 6.90 11.05 -53.93
CA LEU A 2 7.07 10.44 -52.60
C LEU A 2 6.06 11.01 -51.59
N THR A 3 5.46 10.15 -50.78
CA THR A 3 5.10 10.34 -49.35
C THR A 3 4.61 8.96 -48.87
N GLY A 4 5.23 8.20 -47.96
CA GLY A 4 6.01 8.57 -46.78
C GLY A 4 5.20 8.30 -45.51
N SER A 5 4.73 7.06 -45.28
CA SER A 5 3.98 6.69 -44.07
C SER A 5 4.94 6.12 -43.01
N ALA A 6 5.23 6.94 -42.01
CA ALA A 6 6.01 6.57 -40.82
C ALA A 6 5.14 5.76 -39.84
N SER A 7 5.52 4.50 -39.62
CA SER A 7 4.99 3.64 -38.56
C SER A 7 5.74 3.90 -37.25
N ALA A 8 5.10 4.57 -36.29
CA ALA A 8 5.62 4.70 -34.93
C ALA A 8 5.27 3.46 -34.11
N GLN A 9 6.25 2.56 -34.00
CA GLN A 9 6.20 1.34 -33.18
C GLN A 9 6.52 1.70 -31.73
N TRP A 10 5.49 1.88 -30.90
CA TRP A 10 5.64 2.05 -29.45
C TRP A 10 5.72 0.67 -28.77
N GLY A 11 6.94 0.12 -28.72
CA GLY A 11 7.26 -1.06 -27.93
C GLY A 11 7.68 -0.67 -26.51
N GLY A 12 6.71 -0.43 -25.62
CA GLY A 12 6.94 -0.21 -24.19
C GLY A 12 6.83 -1.50 -23.40
N GLY A 13 7.92 -2.27 -23.31
CA GLY A 13 8.02 -3.46 -22.47
C GLY A 13 8.09 -3.07 -20.98
N PHE A 14 7.02 -3.33 -20.24
CA PHE A 14 7.03 -3.28 -18.77
C PHE A 14 7.67 -4.55 -18.23
N GLN A 15 8.98 -4.49 -17.95
CA GLN A 15 9.67 -5.49 -17.15
C GLN A 15 9.49 -5.17 -15.66
N ASN A 16 8.73 -6.01 -14.98
CA ASN A 16 8.63 -6.04 -13.52
C ASN A 16 9.96 -6.50 -12.92
N SER A 17 10.68 -5.58 -12.28
CA SER A 17 11.86 -5.87 -11.45
C SER A 17 11.46 -5.77 -9.97
N TRP A 18 11.06 -6.89 -9.38
CA TRP A 18 10.96 -7.09 -7.93
C TRP A 18 12.05 -8.07 -7.48
N LEU A 19 13.33 -7.73 -7.71
CA LEU A 19 14.46 -8.45 -7.13
C LEU A 19 15.65 -7.51 -6.90
N GLY A 20 16.03 -7.37 -5.63
CA GLY A 20 17.20 -6.60 -5.15
C GLY A 20 16.81 -5.77 -3.93
N GLN A 21 17.51 -5.75 -2.81
CA GLN A 21 18.90 -6.07 -2.56
C GLN A 21 19.10 -5.96 -1.03
N TYR A 22 19.06 -7.07 -0.30
CA TYR A 22 19.49 -7.08 1.11
C TYR A 22 21.02 -7.17 1.15
N GLY A 23 21.65 -6.00 1.12
CA GLY A 23 23.09 -5.84 1.29
C GLY A 23 23.50 -6.02 2.76
N TYR A 24 24.24 -7.09 3.02
CA TYR A 24 25.09 -7.22 4.18
C TYR A 24 26.21 -6.15 4.13
N GLY A 25 26.33 -5.35 5.18
CA GLY A 25 27.37 -4.33 5.35
C GLY A 25 28.08 -4.50 6.69
N TYR A 26 29.31 -4.98 6.61
CA TYR A 26 30.24 -5.31 7.68
C TYR A 26 30.70 -4.12 8.54
N GLY A 27 31.23 -4.45 9.73
CA GLY A 27 32.54 -3.91 10.14
C GLY A 27 32.54 -2.92 11.28
N ARG A 28 32.52 -3.42 12.53
CA ARG A 28 32.97 -2.67 13.70
C ARG A 28 34.28 -3.29 14.19
N GLY A 29 35.41 -2.67 13.82
CA GLY A 29 36.73 -3.07 14.28
C GLY A 29 37.83 -2.08 13.90
N GLY A 30 38.77 -1.84 14.83
CA GLY A 30 40.05 -1.13 14.61
C GLY A 30 40.09 0.26 15.25
N ILE A 31 40.64 0.47 16.46
CA ILE A 31 42.07 0.49 16.87
C ILE A 31 42.80 1.79 16.45
N GLY A 32 43.23 2.57 17.45
CA GLY A 32 44.65 2.89 17.64
C GLY A 32 45.18 4.26 17.21
N GLY A 33 45.98 4.85 18.11
CA GLY A 33 46.92 5.95 17.85
C GLY A 33 46.55 7.22 18.62
N GLY A 34 47.32 7.78 19.56
CA GLY A 34 48.73 7.57 19.90
C GLY A 34 49.49 8.90 19.79
N ILE A 35 49.98 9.37 20.94
CA ILE A 35 51.27 10.08 21.15
C ILE A 35 51.39 11.55 20.69
N GLY A 36 51.93 12.38 21.60
CA GLY A 36 52.59 13.66 21.32
C GLY A 36 52.57 14.58 22.55
N MET A 37 53.39 14.38 23.60
CA MET A 37 54.77 14.87 23.76
C MET A 37 54.98 16.37 23.43
N GLY A 38 55.48 17.10 24.44
CA GLY A 38 56.08 18.43 24.35
C GLY A 38 55.63 19.29 25.54
N GLY A 39 56.45 19.70 26.50
CA GLY A 39 57.91 19.80 26.55
C GLY A 39 58.27 21.17 27.12
N MET A 40 59.33 21.20 27.93
CA MET A 40 60.07 22.39 28.41
C MET A 40 59.33 23.29 29.41
N GLY A 41 59.94 23.76 30.50
CA GLY A 41 61.35 23.88 30.85
C GLY A 41 61.50 25.19 31.64
N GLY A 42 62.29 25.20 32.72
CA GLY A 42 62.56 26.46 33.42
C GLY A 42 63.05 26.34 34.85
N TYR A 43 64.21 25.72 35.04
CA TYR A 43 65.08 25.95 36.20
C TYR A 43 65.47 27.43 36.28
N GLY A 44 65.56 27.98 37.50
CA GLY A 44 66.14 29.30 37.74
C GLY A 44 66.41 29.57 39.21
N MET A 45 67.67 29.36 39.59
CA MET A 45 68.45 29.93 40.70
C MET A 45 67.77 30.98 41.61
N GLY A 46 67.91 30.92 42.93
CA GLY A 46 69.20 30.99 43.61
C GLY A 46 69.55 32.47 43.86
N GLY A 47 69.35 32.96 45.08
CA GLY A 47 69.59 34.37 45.40
C GLY A 47 69.38 34.72 46.85
N PHE A 48 70.34 34.32 47.67
CA PHE A 48 70.58 34.84 49.02
C PHE A 48 70.75 36.37 48.96
N MET A 49 69.95 37.14 49.70
CA MET A 49 70.27 38.55 50.00
C MET A 49 70.20 38.81 51.51
N PRO A 50 71.36 39.03 52.17
CA PRO A 50 71.45 39.51 53.54
C PRO A 50 71.44 41.05 53.53
N GLY A 51 70.57 41.67 54.34
CA GLY A 51 70.63 43.12 54.57
C GLY A 51 69.27 43.82 54.48
N MET A 52 68.33 43.44 55.35
CA MET A 52 67.06 44.16 55.50
C MET A 52 67.22 45.20 56.62
N GLY A 53 67.61 46.42 56.23
CA GLY A 53 67.43 47.59 57.07
C GLY A 53 65.94 47.97 57.19
N PRO A 54 65.52 48.63 58.27
CA PRO A 54 64.10 48.89 58.60
C PRO A 54 63.28 49.72 57.57
N GLY A 55 63.89 50.18 56.46
CA GLY A 55 63.19 50.83 55.34
C GLY A 55 62.59 49.88 54.28
N GLY A 56 63.03 48.62 54.19
CA GLY A 56 62.51 47.65 53.21
C GLY A 56 61.15 47.06 53.56
N TYR A 57 60.76 47.11 54.84
CA TYR A 57 59.49 46.56 55.33
C TYR A 57 58.28 47.39 54.85
N MET A 58 58.44 48.71 54.68
CA MET A 58 57.37 49.56 54.14
C MET A 58 57.22 49.45 52.61
N MET A 59 58.31 49.26 51.86
CA MET A 59 58.23 48.96 50.42
C MET A 59 57.65 47.58 50.13
N GLY A 60 57.93 46.58 50.98
CA GLY A 60 57.27 45.26 50.93
C GLY A 60 55.77 45.32 51.24
N LEU A 61 55.35 46.17 52.16
CA LEU A 61 53.92 46.39 52.44
C LEU A 61 53.21 47.09 51.27
N ALA A 62 53.85 48.05 50.60
CA ALA A 62 53.31 48.67 49.39
C ALA A 62 53.24 47.69 48.21
N SER A 63 54.22 46.80 48.04
CA SER A 63 54.20 45.77 46.99
C SER A 63 53.15 44.69 47.24
N VAL A 64 52.96 44.25 48.50
CA VAL A 64 51.87 43.33 48.89
C VAL A 64 50.51 43.99 48.71
N THR A 65 50.38 45.29 49.01
CA THR A 65 49.13 46.03 48.79
C THR A 65 48.81 46.18 47.30
N ASN A 66 49.82 46.49 46.46
CA ASN A 66 49.65 46.58 45.01
C ASN A 66 49.35 45.19 44.39
N ALA A 67 50.04 44.13 44.85
CA ALA A 67 49.77 42.75 44.45
C ALA A 67 48.35 42.29 44.85
N ASN A 68 47.89 42.65 46.05
CA ASN A 68 46.51 42.39 46.48
C ASN A 68 45.48 43.15 45.64
N GLY A 69 45.75 44.41 45.27
CA GLY A 69 44.91 45.18 44.37
C GLY A 69 44.82 44.56 42.96
N GLN A 70 45.97 44.16 42.39
CA GLN A 70 46.03 43.47 41.10
C GLN A 70 45.31 42.12 41.15
N TYR A 71 45.46 41.35 42.23
CA TYR A 71 44.77 40.07 42.41
C TYR A 71 43.25 40.25 42.49
N GLN A 72 42.76 41.25 43.24
CA GLN A 72 41.33 41.56 43.29
C GLN A 72 40.79 41.99 41.91
N MET A 73 41.55 42.80 41.16
CA MET A 73 41.21 43.17 39.79
C MET A 73 41.15 41.96 38.86
N GLN A 74 42.12 41.04 38.96
CA GLN A 74 42.12 39.79 38.18
C GLN A 74 40.90 38.91 38.51
N ILE A 75 40.53 38.80 39.79
CA ILE A 75 39.32 38.07 40.20
C ILE A 75 38.06 38.72 39.61
N GLN A 76 37.95 40.05 39.68
CA GLN A 76 36.79 40.76 39.14
C GLN A 76 36.72 40.61 37.62
N GLN A 77 37.84 40.72 36.92
CA GLN A 77 37.92 40.52 35.47
C GLN A 77 37.54 39.09 35.08
N ALA A 78 38.07 38.08 35.79
CA ALA A 78 37.71 36.68 35.55
C ALA A 78 36.21 36.41 35.77
N ARG A 79 35.57 37.06 36.75
CA ARG A 79 34.11 36.97 36.94
C ARG A 79 33.33 37.59 35.79
N VAL A 80 33.77 38.73 35.27
CA VAL A 80 33.15 39.39 34.12
C VAL A 80 33.30 38.52 32.87
N GLU A 81 34.48 37.96 32.63
CA GLU A 81 34.74 37.04 31.52
C GLU A 81 33.90 35.77 31.64
N GLN A 82 33.76 35.20 32.84
CA GLN A 82 32.89 34.05 33.07
C GLN A 82 31.43 34.37 32.75
N GLN A 83 30.92 35.54 33.18
CA GLN A 83 29.56 35.98 32.86
C GLN A 83 29.37 36.28 31.36
N GLN A 84 30.40 36.76 30.66
CA GLN A 84 30.36 36.91 29.21
C GLN A 84 30.32 35.55 28.51
N ALA A 85 31.18 34.61 28.91
CA ALA A 85 31.20 33.25 28.38
C ALA A 85 29.88 32.50 28.63
N GLU A 86 29.26 32.67 29.81
CA GLU A 86 27.93 32.12 30.08
C GLU A 86 26.86 32.73 29.18
N ARG A 87 26.84 34.06 29.01
CA ARG A 87 25.92 34.73 28.09
C ARG A 87 26.09 34.27 26.65
N GLU A 88 27.32 34.10 26.20
CA GLU A 88 27.61 33.57 24.86
C GLU A 88 27.15 32.12 24.71
N ARG A 89 27.38 31.27 25.72
CA ARG A 89 26.84 29.90 25.74
C ARG A 89 25.31 29.89 25.66
N TYR A 90 24.63 30.75 26.41
CA TYR A 90 23.16 30.86 26.34
C TYR A 90 22.70 31.32 24.96
N LYS A 91 23.35 32.33 24.36
CA LYS A 91 23.02 32.79 22.99
C LYS A 91 23.23 31.69 21.95
N SER A 92 24.35 30.97 22.02
CA SER A 92 24.64 29.86 21.12
C SER A 92 23.64 28.72 21.26
N ARG A 93 23.22 28.41 22.50
CA ARG A 93 22.18 27.41 22.74
C ARG A 93 20.83 27.84 22.18
N LEU A 94 20.42 29.08 22.42
CA LEU A 94 19.17 29.62 21.89
C LEU A 94 19.16 29.62 20.36
N ALA A 95 20.27 30.01 19.72
CA ALA A 95 20.41 29.97 18.28
C ALA A 95 20.28 28.53 17.75
N TRP A 96 20.93 27.56 18.41
CA TRP A 96 20.80 26.15 18.05
C TRP A 96 19.37 25.63 18.22
N ASP A 97 18.71 25.95 19.33
CA ASP A 97 17.32 25.57 19.58
C ASP A 97 16.38 26.17 18.51
N GLN A 98 16.59 27.43 18.13
CA GLN A 98 15.84 28.09 17.07
C GLN A 98 16.02 27.40 15.72
N THR A 99 17.27 27.12 15.32
CA THR A 99 17.54 26.40 14.06
C THR A 99 16.89 25.02 14.02
N ARG A 100 16.88 24.31 15.16
CA ARG A 100 16.25 23.00 15.28
C ARG A 100 14.72 23.07 15.20
N ILE A 101 14.10 24.07 15.81
CA ILE A 101 12.65 24.29 15.70
C ILE A 101 12.27 24.59 14.25
N ASP A 102 13.03 25.44 13.57
CA ASP A 102 12.75 25.81 12.18
C ASP A 102 12.95 24.62 11.24
N GLU A 103 13.98 23.79 11.46
CA GLU A 103 14.17 22.53 10.73
C GLU A 103 13.00 21.55 10.93
N LEU A 104 12.51 21.41 12.17
CA LEU A 104 11.36 20.53 12.46
C LEU A 104 10.06 21.03 11.81
N LYS A 105 9.85 22.35 11.75
CA LYS A 105 8.73 22.94 11.01
C LYS A 105 8.80 22.62 9.53
N LEU A 106 9.96 22.84 8.90
CA LEU A 106 10.19 22.53 7.49
C LEU A 106 9.94 21.06 7.18
N ARG A 107 10.48 20.14 7.99
CA ARG A 107 10.23 18.69 7.84
C ARG A 107 8.75 18.33 8.01
N GLY A 108 8.06 19.01 8.92
CA GLY A 108 6.61 18.86 9.12
C GLY A 108 5.82 19.27 7.88
N GLU A 109 6.14 20.44 7.32
CA GLU A 109 5.53 20.97 6.10
C GLU A 109 5.78 20.06 4.89
N GLU A 110 7.02 19.62 4.68
CA GLU A 110 7.38 18.66 3.62
C GLU A 110 6.63 17.33 3.77
N ALA A 111 6.49 16.83 4.99
CA ALA A 111 5.72 15.61 5.25
C ALA A 111 4.23 15.79 4.93
N THR A 112 3.65 16.96 5.24
CA THR A 112 2.26 17.27 4.88
C THR A 112 2.08 17.42 3.37
N ALA A 113 2.97 18.14 2.69
CA ALA A 113 2.97 18.28 1.23
C ALA A 113 3.12 16.92 0.54
N SER A 114 3.98 16.04 1.05
CA SER A 114 4.14 14.67 0.55
C SER A 114 2.92 13.79 0.79
N ARG A 115 2.15 14.02 1.87
CA ARG A 115 0.86 13.34 2.09
C ARG A 115 -0.19 13.84 1.10
N GLN A 116 -0.36 15.15 0.99
CA GLN A 116 -1.28 15.77 0.04
C GLN A 116 -0.99 15.35 -1.40
N TYR A 117 0.28 15.36 -1.82
CA TYR A 117 0.68 14.89 -3.14
C TYR A 117 0.28 13.43 -3.37
N ARG A 118 0.57 12.53 -2.42
CA ARG A 118 0.15 11.12 -2.52
C ARG A 118 -1.36 10.95 -2.55
N GLU A 119 -2.11 11.78 -1.83
CA GLU A 119 -3.57 11.80 -1.89
C GLU A 119 -4.05 12.26 -3.27
N THR A 120 -3.51 13.36 -3.80
CA THR A 120 -3.88 13.85 -5.14
C THR A 120 -3.59 12.83 -6.25
N VAL A 121 -2.45 12.12 -6.18
CA VAL A 121 -2.12 11.07 -7.16
C VAL A 121 -3.09 9.89 -7.04
N ARG A 122 -3.47 9.49 -5.81
CA ARG A 122 -4.49 8.45 -5.62
C ARG A 122 -5.85 8.90 -6.13
N ASP A 123 -6.21 10.15 -5.94
CA ASP A 123 -7.48 10.71 -6.38
C ASP A 123 -7.55 10.75 -7.91
N GLN A 124 -6.46 11.19 -8.56
CA GLN A 124 -6.29 11.14 -10.01
C GLN A 124 -6.42 9.72 -10.54
N GLN A 125 -5.70 8.75 -9.95
CA GLN A 125 -5.79 7.35 -10.36
C GLN A 125 -7.20 6.76 -10.19
N ARG A 126 -7.91 7.12 -9.11
CA ARG A 126 -9.30 6.71 -8.91
C ARG A 126 -10.22 7.31 -9.97
N GLN A 127 -10.04 8.59 -10.30
CA GLN A 127 -10.82 9.26 -11.33
C GLN A 127 -10.56 8.68 -12.72
N GLU A 128 -9.30 8.41 -13.06
CA GLU A 128 -8.93 7.74 -14.30
C GLU A 128 -9.57 6.36 -14.38
N THR A 129 -9.44 5.55 -13.32
CA THR A 129 -10.03 4.20 -13.25
C THR A 129 -11.55 4.25 -13.43
N LEU A 130 -12.22 5.25 -12.84
CA LEU A 130 -13.65 5.47 -13.01
C LEU A 130 -14.01 5.83 -14.45
N ASN A 131 -13.25 6.73 -15.08
CA ASN A 131 -13.46 7.11 -16.49
C ASN A 131 -13.30 5.88 -17.40
N TRP A 132 -12.22 5.11 -17.22
CA TRP A 132 -12.01 3.84 -17.94
C TRP A 132 -13.13 2.83 -17.70
N SER A 133 -13.68 2.78 -16.47
CA SER A 133 -14.78 1.89 -16.12
C SER A 133 -16.11 2.29 -16.76
N ARG A 134 -16.32 3.58 -17.05
CA ARG A 134 -17.57 4.12 -17.63
C ARG A 134 -17.58 4.13 -19.16
N ASP A 135 -16.51 4.59 -19.80
CA ASP A 135 -16.58 4.95 -21.22
C ASP A 135 -16.42 3.74 -22.14
N ASN A 136 -15.45 2.87 -21.86
CA ASN A 136 -15.19 1.65 -22.63
C ASN A 136 -14.25 0.71 -21.86
N PRO A 137 -14.71 0.06 -20.77
CA PRO A 137 -13.85 -0.82 -20.01
C PRO A 137 -13.42 -2.01 -20.87
N PRO A 138 -12.13 -2.36 -20.87
CA PRO A 138 -11.69 -3.63 -21.44
C PRO A 138 -12.50 -4.79 -20.84
N THR A 139 -12.84 -5.81 -21.65
CA THR A 139 -13.69 -6.93 -21.18
C THR A 139 -13.15 -7.60 -19.90
N HIS A 140 -11.83 -7.67 -19.74
CA HIS A 140 -11.21 -8.24 -18.55
C HIS A 140 -11.39 -7.38 -17.28
N TYR A 141 -11.71 -6.10 -17.39
CA TYR A 141 -12.07 -5.23 -16.24
C TYR A 141 -13.50 -5.45 -15.79
N ILE A 142 -14.41 -5.74 -16.73
CA ILE A 142 -15.78 -6.14 -16.41
C ILE A 142 -15.73 -7.52 -15.75
N MET A 143 -15.08 -8.49 -16.40
CA MET A 143 -15.01 -9.88 -15.90
C MET A 143 -14.28 -10.01 -14.57
N SER A 144 -13.28 -9.18 -14.27
CA SER A 144 -12.63 -9.20 -12.95
C SER A 144 -13.49 -8.60 -11.83
N GLY A 145 -14.62 -7.97 -12.17
CA GLY A 145 -15.44 -7.17 -11.25
C GLY A 145 -14.88 -5.78 -10.97
N LEU A 146 -13.70 -5.42 -11.48
CA LEU A 146 -13.06 -4.12 -11.22
C LEU A 146 -13.93 -2.94 -11.67
N ALA A 147 -14.43 -2.97 -12.91
CA ALA A 147 -15.28 -1.91 -13.44
C ALA A 147 -16.60 -1.79 -12.65
N LEU A 148 -17.23 -2.93 -12.38
CA LEU A 148 -18.47 -3.00 -11.60
C LEU A 148 -18.29 -2.42 -10.19
N ASN A 149 -17.22 -2.81 -9.50
CA ASN A 149 -16.90 -2.31 -8.16
C ASN A 149 -16.58 -0.82 -8.16
N THR A 150 -15.84 -0.34 -9.17
CA THR A 150 -15.48 1.08 -9.29
C THR A 150 -16.72 1.96 -9.47
N ILE A 151 -17.63 1.54 -10.35
CA ILE A 151 -18.90 2.25 -10.56
C ILE A 151 -19.79 2.17 -9.32
N MET A 152 -19.91 0.99 -8.71
CA MET A 152 -20.66 0.78 -7.48
C MET A 152 -20.18 1.69 -6.33
N ASP A 153 -18.86 1.80 -6.13
CA ASP A 153 -18.27 2.66 -5.09
C ASP A 153 -18.58 4.15 -5.36
N GLU A 154 -18.59 4.57 -6.63
CA GLU A 154 -18.95 5.93 -7.00
C GLU A 154 -20.44 6.22 -6.78
N ILE A 155 -21.32 5.30 -7.19
CA ILE A 155 -22.76 5.38 -6.90
C ILE A 155 -22.99 5.51 -5.40
N ARG A 156 -22.29 4.71 -4.59
CA ARG A 156 -22.40 4.76 -3.12
C ARG A 156 -22.06 6.15 -2.58
N LYS A 157 -20.97 6.76 -3.06
CA LYS A 157 -20.59 8.12 -2.64
C LYS A 157 -21.66 9.14 -2.99
N ILE A 158 -22.18 9.10 -4.21
CA ILE A 158 -23.23 10.02 -4.67
C ILE A 158 -24.49 9.87 -3.82
N GLN A 159 -24.93 8.63 -3.57
CA GLN A 159 -26.10 8.35 -2.73
C GLN A 159 -25.92 8.84 -1.30
N LEU A 160 -24.74 8.64 -0.70
CA LEU A 160 -24.43 9.12 0.64
C LEU A 160 -24.39 10.66 0.72
N ALA A 161 -23.87 11.32 -0.32
CA ALA A 161 -23.74 12.78 -0.34
C ALA A 161 -25.08 13.50 -0.61
N THR A 162 -25.95 12.89 -1.41
CA THR A 162 -27.18 13.55 -1.90
C THR A 162 -28.47 12.98 -1.31
N ASN A 163 -28.40 11.81 -0.67
CA ASN A 163 -29.55 11.02 -0.24
C ASN A 163 -30.54 10.67 -1.37
N MET A 164 -30.09 10.74 -2.64
CA MET A 164 -30.89 10.37 -3.80
C MET A 164 -30.60 8.94 -4.24
N ARG A 165 -31.61 8.27 -4.78
CA ARG A 165 -31.50 6.94 -5.40
C ARG A 165 -31.71 7.06 -6.90
N GLY A 166 -31.01 6.23 -7.67
CA GLY A 166 -31.19 6.14 -9.12
C GLY A 166 -32.53 5.48 -9.50
N PRO A 167 -32.84 5.42 -10.80
CA PRO A 167 -34.09 4.83 -11.28
C PRO A 167 -34.17 3.32 -11.01
N GLN A 168 -35.38 2.79 -11.11
CA GLN A 168 -35.61 1.35 -11.02
C GLN A 168 -35.22 0.68 -12.34
N VAL A 169 -33.96 0.26 -12.46
CA VAL A 169 -33.46 -0.57 -13.57
C VAL A 169 -33.58 -2.03 -13.17
N THR A 170 -34.48 -2.77 -13.82
CA THR A 170 -34.72 -4.19 -13.52
C THR A 170 -33.53 -5.07 -13.89
N VAL A 171 -33.30 -6.13 -13.11
CA VAL A 171 -32.26 -7.12 -13.38
C VAL A 171 -32.87 -8.51 -13.36
N ASP A 172 -32.58 -9.31 -14.39
CA ASP A 172 -33.06 -10.68 -14.48
C ASP A 172 -32.41 -11.56 -13.40
N GLN A 173 -33.20 -12.45 -12.79
CA GLN A 173 -32.69 -13.35 -11.75
C GLN A 173 -31.58 -14.27 -12.27
N ASP A 174 -31.69 -14.72 -13.53
CA ASP A 174 -30.66 -15.53 -14.18
C ASP A 174 -29.33 -14.78 -14.24
N VAL A 175 -29.34 -13.46 -14.51
CA VAL A 175 -28.12 -12.65 -14.50
C VAL A 175 -27.50 -12.66 -13.10
N LEU A 176 -28.29 -12.47 -12.05
CA LEU A 176 -27.82 -12.43 -10.67
C LEU A 176 -27.22 -13.76 -10.20
N ASP A 177 -27.78 -14.89 -10.63
CA ASP A 177 -27.27 -16.22 -10.29
C ASP A 177 -25.89 -16.52 -10.90
N HIS A 178 -25.53 -15.75 -11.93
CA HIS A 178 -24.23 -15.80 -12.59
C HIS A 178 -23.26 -14.71 -12.11
N LEU A 179 -23.67 -13.77 -11.24
CA LEU A 179 -22.76 -12.79 -10.65
C LEU A 179 -22.05 -13.39 -9.44
N ASN A 180 -20.71 -13.37 -9.46
CA ASN A 180 -19.91 -13.87 -8.36
C ASN A 180 -19.57 -12.70 -7.43
N VAL A 181 -19.85 -12.83 -6.13
CA VAL A 181 -19.54 -11.81 -5.12
C VAL A 181 -18.66 -12.36 -4.01
N ASN A 182 -17.92 -11.49 -3.33
CA ASN A 182 -17.15 -11.80 -2.13
C ASN A 182 -17.27 -10.67 -1.09
N ASN A 183 -16.85 -10.90 0.15
CA ASN A 183 -16.91 -9.91 1.23
C ASN A 183 -15.75 -8.88 1.22
N GLY A 184 -14.95 -8.82 0.14
CA GLY A 184 -13.77 -7.96 0.03
C GLY A 184 -12.63 -8.25 1.01
N GLY A 185 -12.80 -9.21 1.93
CA GLY A 185 -11.84 -9.59 2.97
C GLY A 185 -11.17 -10.94 2.76
N THR A 186 -11.58 -11.71 1.74
CA THR A 186 -10.95 -13.00 1.44
C THR A 186 -9.50 -12.79 1.02
N SER A 187 -8.58 -13.22 1.90
CA SER A 187 -7.12 -13.09 1.77
C SER A 187 -6.54 -13.66 0.47
N GLY A 188 -7.32 -14.41 -0.29
CA GLY A 188 -6.93 -15.02 -1.56
C GLY A 188 -7.46 -14.35 -2.83
N GLY A 189 -8.31 -13.31 -2.73
CA GLY A 189 -8.94 -12.66 -3.89
C GLY A 189 -9.70 -13.62 -4.82
N GLY A 190 -9.98 -14.84 -4.35
CA GLY A 190 -10.70 -15.87 -5.08
C GLY A 190 -12.19 -15.62 -5.02
N GLY A 191 -12.88 -15.81 -6.15
CA GLY A 191 -14.33 -15.97 -6.16
C GLY A 191 -14.76 -17.29 -5.52
N PHE A 192 -16.06 -17.57 -5.58
CA PHE A 192 -16.66 -18.82 -5.12
C PHE A 192 -17.35 -19.59 -6.28
N SER A 193 -16.94 -19.22 -7.48
CA SER A 193 -17.64 -19.46 -8.74
C SER A 193 -17.51 -20.90 -9.25
N LEU A 194 -16.40 -21.57 -8.96
CA LEU A 194 -16.12 -22.95 -9.36
C LEU A 194 -16.73 -23.94 -8.36
N ILE A 195 -16.80 -23.56 -7.08
CA ILE A 195 -17.30 -24.44 -6.00
C ILE A 195 -18.78 -24.21 -5.64
N LYS A 196 -19.46 -23.21 -6.23
CA LYS A 196 -20.87 -22.89 -5.97
C LYS A 196 -21.84 -24.06 -6.17
N ASN A 197 -21.52 -24.98 -7.08
CA ASN A 197 -22.37 -26.13 -7.43
C ASN A 197 -22.16 -27.31 -6.47
N ASP A 198 -22.23 -27.08 -5.17
CA ASP A 198 -21.99 -28.11 -4.13
C ASP A 198 -20.61 -28.79 -4.25
N GLY A 199 -19.60 -28.04 -4.71
CA GLY A 199 -18.26 -28.57 -4.95
C GLY A 199 -18.14 -29.42 -6.22
N LYS A 200 -19.18 -29.50 -7.07
CA LYS A 200 -19.09 -30.18 -8.36
C LYS A 200 -18.30 -29.31 -9.35
N LEU A 201 -17.14 -29.81 -9.76
CA LEU A 201 -16.23 -29.08 -10.64
C LEU A 201 -16.53 -29.35 -12.11
N ASN A 202 -16.60 -28.28 -12.90
CA ASN A 202 -16.72 -28.35 -14.35
C ASN A 202 -15.34 -28.30 -14.99
N TRP A 203 -14.68 -29.46 -15.06
CA TRP A 203 -13.33 -29.58 -15.60
C TRP A 203 -13.24 -29.08 -17.06
N PRO A 204 -12.24 -28.25 -17.42
CA PRO A 204 -11.98 -27.87 -18.82
C PRO A 204 -11.53 -29.08 -19.63
N ILE A 205 -11.74 -29.05 -20.95
CA ILE A 205 -11.47 -30.19 -21.86
C ILE A 205 -10.03 -30.68 -21.74
N SER A 206 -9.07 -29.76 -21.61
CA SER A 206 -7.65 -30.07 -21.44
C SER A 206 -7.31 -30.85 -20.16
N LEU A 207 -8.15 -30.77 -19.13
CA LEU A 207 -8.01 -31.55 -17.90
C LEU A 207 -8.83 -32.84 -17.91
N ARG A 208 -9.66 -33.11 -18.93
CA ARG A 208 -10.50 -34.32 -19.00
C ARG A 208 -9.76 -35.55 -19.54
N THR A 209 -8.48 -35.42 -19.87
CA THR A 209 -7.68 -36.51 -20.41
C THR A 209 -7.40 -37.60 -19.37
N SER A 210 -6.90 -38.75 -19.82
CA SER A 210 -6.62 -39.92 -18.98
C SER A 210 -5.60 -39.64 -17.88
N GLU A 211 -4.63 -38.79 -18.17
CA GLU A 211 -3.49 -38.48 -17.30
C GLU A 211 -3.95 -37.78 -16.01
N PHE A 212 -4.97 -36.92 -16.11
CA PHE A 212 -5.53 -36.21 -14.97
C PHE A 212 -6.64 -36.96 -14.25
N ASN A 213 -7.18 -38.05 -14.83
CA ASN A 213 -8.39 -38.70 -14.30
C ASN A 213 -8.27 -39.15 -12.83
N PRO A 214 -7.18 -39.80 -12.39
CA PRO A 214 -7.05 -40.20 -10.98
C PRO A 214 -7.04 -39.00 -10.02
N ILE A 215 -6.31 -37.93 -10.37
CA ILE A 215 -6.21 -36.73 -9.53
C ILE A 215 -7.56 -35.99 -9.50
N ARG A 216 -8.25 -35.88 -10.65
CA ARG A 216 -9.58 -35.26 -10.71
C ARG A 216 -10.59 -35.96 -9.82
N GLN A 217 -10.61 -37.30 -9.82
CA GLN A 217 -11.54 -38.06 -8.98
C GLN A 217 -11.31 -37.81 -7.49
N GLU A 218 -10.04 -37.78 -7.06
CA GLU A 218 -9.70 -37.44 -5.66
C GLU A 218 -10.07 -36.00 -5.32
N VAL A 219 -9.76 -35.04 -6.20
CA VAL A 219 -10.14 -33.62 -5.99
C VAL A 219 -11.65 -33.47 -5.91
N ASP A 220 -12.43 -34.07 -6.82
CA ASP A 220 -13.90 -34.00 -6.80
C ASP A 220 -14.47 -34.60 -5.51
N GLN A 221 -13.94 -35.74 -5.06
CA GLN A 221 -14.38 -36.40 -3.83
C GLN A 221 -14.10 -35.54 -2.60
N ILE A 222 -12.87 -35.06 -2.44
CA ILE A 222 -12.44 -34.28 -1.27
C ILE A 222 -13.09 -32.90 -1.28
N MET A 223 -13.20 -32.25 -2.45
CA MET A 223 -13.90 -30.97 -2.59
C MET A 223 -15.36 -31.11 -2.16
N GLY A 224 -16.07 -32.13 -2.65
CA GLY A 224 -17.46 -32.38 -2.24
C GLY A 224 -17.59 -32.64 -0.73
N GLN A 225 -16.62 -33.32 -0.12
CA GLN A 225 -16.57 -33.52 1.33
C GLN A 225 -16.33 -32.20 2.07
N ALA A 226 -15.33 -31.42 1.68
CA ALA A 226 -15.00 -30.14 2.29
C ALA A 226 -16.17 -29.16 2.21
N VAL A 227 -16.86 -29.07 1.06
CA VAL A 227 -18.05 -28.23 0.89
C VAL A 227 -19.18 -28.64 1.84
N ARG A 228 -19.46 -29.96 1.98
CA ARG A 228 -20.47 -30.44 2.95
C ARG A 228 -20.12 -30.07 4.38
N MET A 229 -18.83 -30.13 4.72
CA MET A 229 -18.36 -29.78 6.05
C MET A 229 -18.44 -28.26 6.32
N VAL A 230 -18.05 -27.42 5.37
CA VAL A 230 -18.21 -25.96 5.49
C VAL A 230 -19.67 -25.56 5.67
N LYS A 231 -20.59 -26.18 4.91
CA LYS A 231 -22.04 -25.96 5.10
C LYS A 231 -22.52 -26.29 6.51
N SER A 232 -21.89 -27.30 7.13
CA SER A 232 -22.20 -27.78 8.48
C SER A 232 -21.37 -27.11 9.57
N ASP A 233 -20.52 -26.13 9.21
CA ASP A 233 -19.62 -25.41 10.12
C ASP A 233 -18.64 -26.32 10.88
N ASN A 234 -18.15 -27.37 10.21
CA ASN A 234 -17.29 -28.39 10.81
C ASN A 234 -16.13 -28.84 9.89
N LEU A 235 -15.60 -27.92 9.07
CA LEU A 235 -14.42 -28.21 8.25
C LEU A 235 -13.24 -28.58 9.14
N ASP A 236 -12.80 -29.83 9.05
CA ASP A 236 -11.65 -30.32 9.77
C ASP A 236 -10.34 -30.04 9.01
N GLY A 237 -9.25 -29.90 9.77
CA GLY A 237 -7.93 -29.59 9.22
C GLY A 237 -7.39 -30.69 8.30
N ASP A 238 -7.72 -31.95 8.52
CA ASP A 238 -7.20 -33.06 7.72
C ASP A 238 -7.83 -33.07 6.33
N THR A 239 -9.15 -32.91 6.23
CA THR A 239 -9.86 -32.76 4.96
C THR A 239 -9.35 -31.55 4.18
N TYR A 240 -9.18 -30.40 4.85
CA TYR A 240 -8.66 -29.19 4.21
C TYR A 240 -7.22 -29.36 3.71
N ASN A 241 -6.32 -29.91 4.52
CA ASN A 241 -4.93 -30.16 4.13
C ASN A 241 -4.83 -31.19 3.01
N LYS A 242 -5.66 -32.23 3.03
CA LYS A 242 -5.74 -33.23 1.95
C LYS A 242 -6.19 -32.57 0.64
N LEU A 243 -7.17 -31.68 0.68
CA LEU A 243 -7.62 -30.92 -0.49
C LEU A 243 -6.48 -30.10 -1.10
N LEU A 244 -5.77 -29.32 -0.28
CA LEU A 244 -4.63 -28.53 -0.75
C LEU A 244 -3.53 -29.39 -1.36
N ALA A 245 -3.24 -30.56 -0.76
CA ALA A 245 -2.25 -31.49 -1.28
C ALA A 245 -2.64 -32.08 -2.64
N GLU A 246 -3.92 -32.45 -2.85
CA GLU A 246 -4.38 -32.94 -4.15
C GLU A 246 -4.37 -31.84 -5.23
N LEU A 247 -4.70 -30.60 -4.87
CA LEU A 247 -4.60 -29.46 -5.80
C LEU A 247 -3.13 -29.14 -6.16
N GLU A 248 -2.19 -29.32 -5.24
CA GLU A 248 -0.76 -29.20 -5.51
C GLU A 248 -0.28 -30.31 -6.47
N LYS A 249 -0.74 -31.56 -6.29
CA LYS A 249 -0.45 -32.66 -7.23
C LYS A 249 -1.01 -32.37 -8.61
N LEU A 250 -2.23 -31.83 -8.70
CA LEU A 250 -2.85 -31.43 -9.95
C LEU A 250 -2.02 -30.34 -10.66
N GLN A 251 -1.55 -29.32 -9.94
CA GLN A 251 -0.68 -28.29 -10.50
C GLN A 251 0.64 -28.89 -11.02
N LYS A 252 1.29 -29.76 -10.24
CA LYS A 252 2.53 -30.43 -10.67
C LYS A 252 2.34 -31.29 -11.93
N ALA A 253 1.22 -32.01 -12.01
CA ALA A 253 0.87 -32.79 -13.20
C ALA A 253 0.67 -31.86 -14.42
N MET A 254 0.02 -30.72 -14.23
CA MET A 254 -0.18 -29.71 -15.28
C MET A 254 1.17 -29.15 -15.78
N ASP A 255 2.06 -28.78 -14.86
CA ASP A 255 3.38 -28.23 -15.18
C ASP A 255 4.24 -29.23 -15.95
N ALA A 256 4.15 -30.52 -15.63
CA ALA A 256 4.84 -31.59 -16.36
C ALA A 256 4.36 -31.74 -17.82
N MET A 257 3.10 -31.37 -18.12
CA MET A 257 2.51 -31.48 -19.46
C MET A 257 2.65 -30.20 -20.30
N VAL A 258 3.45 -29.21 -19.86
CA VAL A 258 3.63 -27.94 -20.57
C VAL A 258 4.14 -28.12 -22.01
N GLY A 259 4.93 -29.15 -22.26
CA GLY A 259 5.45 -29.48 -23.60
C GLY A 259 4.48 -30.28 -24.47
N ASP A 260 3.51 -30.95 -23.87
CA ASP A 260 2.61 -31.89 -24.56
C ASP A 260 1.28 -31.24 -24.95
N LEU A 261 0.90 -30.16 -24.28
CA LEU A 261 -0.34 -29.43 -24.52
C LEU A 261 -0.13 -28.26 -25.48
N ARG A 262 -1.18 -27.95 -26.26
CA ARG A 262 -1.19 -26.71 -27.05
C ARG A 262 -1.11 -25.51 -26.09
N PRO A 263 -0.39 -24.43 -26.42
CA PRO A 263 -0.24 -23.29 -25.52
C PRO A 263 -1.57 -22.72 -24.99
N GLY A 264 -2.61 -22.65 -25.83
CA GLY A 264 -3.94 -22.20 -25.41
C GLY A 264 -4.60 -23.12 -24.38
N ASP A 265 -4.50 -24.44 -24.57
CA ASP A 265 -5.07 -25.45 -23.68
C ASP A 265 -4.36 -25.44 -22.32
N PHE A 266 -3.03 -25.25 -22.34
CA PHE A 266 -2.22 -25.08 -21.13
C PHE A 266 -2.65 -23.84 -20.34
N ILE A 267 -2.82 -22.69 -21.01
CA ILE A 267 -3.24 -21.44 -20.37
C ILE A 267 -4.61 -21.59 -19.70
N LEU A 268 -5.58 -22.21 -20.39
CA LEU A 268 -6.93 -22.42 -19.85
C LEU A 268 -6.94 -23.37 -18.65
N ALA A 269 -6.23 -24.49 -18.73
CA ALA A 269 -6.11 -25.44 -17.62
C ALA A 269 -5.42 -24.82 -16.41
N ASN A 270 -4.30 -24.13 -16.64
CA ASN A 270 -3.55 -23.48 -15.56
C ASN A 270 -4.36 -22.36 -14.91
N ARG A 271 -5.13 -21.57 -15.68
CA ARG A 271 -6.05 -20.58 -15.11
C ARG A 271 -7.09 -21.25 -14.23
N PHE A 272 -7.72 -22.32 -14.70
CA PHE A 272 -8.72 -23.07 -13.93
C PHE A 272 -8.14 -23.60 -12.60
N ILE A 273 -6.96 -24.24 -12.63
CA ILE A 273 -6.32 -24.78 -11.43
C ILE A 273 -5.95 -23.66 -10.44
N ASN A 274 -5.46 -22.53 -10.93
CA ASN A 274 -5.15 -21.37 -10.09
C ASN A 274 -6.41 -20.79 -9.43
N SER A 275 -7.50 -20.65 -10.19
CA SER A 275 -8.78 -20.23 -9.63
C SER A 275 -9.27 -21.21 -8.58
N LEU A 276 -9.26 -22.52 -8.88
CA LEU A 276 -9.66 -23.57 -7.94
C LEU A 276 -8.84 -23.55 -6.64
N ASN A 277 -7.53 -23.35 -6.74
CA ASN A 277 -6.65 -23.18 -5.58
C ASN A 277 -7.01 -21.97 -4.73
N LYS A 278 -7.37 -20.84 -5.35
CA LYS A 278 -7.83 -19.66 -4.61
C LYS A 278 -9.17 -19.92 -3.92
N GLU A 279 -10.14 -20.52 -4.63
CA GLU A 279 -11.47 -20.80 -4.05
C GLU A 279 -11.39 -21.84 -2.92
N ALA A 280 -10.54 -22.85 -3.06
CA ALA A 280 -10.31 -23.85 -2.01
C ALA A 280 -9.82 -23.21 -0.70
N ARG A 281 -8.97 -22.18 -0.77
CA ARG A 281 -8.50 -21.44 0.42
C ARG A 281 -9.63 -20.68 1.11
N VAL A 282 -10.62 -20.21 0.36
CA VAL A 282 -11.79 -19.52 0.92
C VAL A 282 -12.62 -20.47 1.79
N LEU A 283 -12.55 -21.79 1.58
CA LEU A 283 -13.25 -22.75 2.45
C LEU A 283 -12.79 -22.70 3.91
N SER A 284 -11.56 -22.26 4.18
CA SER A 284 -11.07 -22.08 5.56
C SER A 284 -11.46 -20.73 6.19
N ASP A 285 -12.09 -19.82 5.44
CA ASP A 285 -12.50 -18.53 5.99
C ASP A 285 -13.66 -18.74 6.99
N PRO A 286 -13.70 -18.02 8.13
CA PRO A 286 -14.78 -18.14 9.11
C PRO A 286 -16.17 -17.89 8.53
N ASP A 287 -16.25 -17.07 7.47
CA ASP A 287 -17.50 -16.74 6.79
C ASP A 287 -17.79 -17.65 5.58
N ALA A 288 -17.00 -18.71 5.34
CA ALA A 288 -17.15 -19.56 4.15
C ALA A 288 -18.56 -20.15 4.00
N LYS A 289 -19.21 -20.47 5.12
CA LYS A 289 -20.60 -20.95 5.17
C LYS A 289 -21.60 -19.99 4.53
N LYS A 290 -21.36 -18.67 4.62
CA LYS A 290 -22.25 -17.63 4.10
C LYS A 290 -22.35 -17.62 2.58
N TYR A 291 -21.32 -18.09 1.88
CA TYR A 291 -21.36 -18.31 0.43
C TYR A 291 -22.36 -19.41 0.06
N PHE A 292 -22.47 -20.47 0.87
CA PHE A 292 -23.36 -21.59 0.61
C PHE A 292 -24.79 -21.39 1.13
N SER A 293 -24.99 -20.60 2.18
CA SER A 293 -26.33 -20.24 2.66
C SER A 293 -27.06 -19.27 1.73
N GLY A 294 -26.33 -18.65 0.80
CA GLY A 294 -26.84 -17.61 -0.09
C GLY A 294 -26.84 -16.21 0.52
N GLU A 295 -26.29 -16.04 1.73
CA GLU A 295 -26.11 -14.74 2.36
C GLU A 295 -25.10 -13.87 1.58
N PHE A 296 -24.05 -14.48 1.04
CA PHE A 296 -23.12 -13.82 0.13
C PHE A 296 -23.50 -14.06 -1.34
N ARG A 297 -24.63 -13.48 -1.75
CA ARG A 297 -25.09 -13.44 -3.15
C ARG A 297 -25.63 -12.04 -3.46
N ALA A 298 -25.48 -11.62 -4.72
CA ALA A 298 -26.19 -10.44 -5.22
C ALA A 298 -27.70 -10.74 -5.24
N GLN A 299 -28.49 -9.93 -4.54
CA GLN A 299 -29.95 -10.12 -4.41
C GLN A 299 -30.70 -8.83 -4.69
N GLY A 300 -31.83 -8.91 -5.39
CA GLY A 300 -32.72 -7.79 -5.68
C GLY A 300 -33.43 -7.95 -7.02
N GLY A 301 -34.54 -7.26 -7.24
CA GLY A 301 -35.20 -7.18 -8.54
C GLY A 301 -34.70 -6.03 -9.42
N THR A 302 -33.96 -5.08 -8.83
CA THR A 302 -33.41 -3.92 -9.52
C THR A 302 -31.96 -3.66 -9.15
N VAL A 303 -31.24 -2.91 -9.99
CA VAL A 303 -29.84 -2.51 -9.72
C VAL A 303 -29.73 -1.83 -8.37
N GLY A 304 -30.66 -0.93 -8.02
CA GLY A 304 -30.64 -0.23 -6.73
C GLY A 304 -30.75 -1.18 -5.54
N GLU A 305 -31.60 -2.21 -5.63
CA GLU A 305 -31.75 -3.23 -4.59
C GLU A 305 -30.52 -4.12 -4.48
N VAL A 306 -29.93 -4.51 -5.63
CA VAL A 306 -28.68 -5.29 -5.67
C VAL A 306 -27.55 -4.53 -5.01
N LEU A 307 -27.36 -3.24 -5.36
CA LEU A 307 -26.34 -2.41 -4.75
C LEU A 307 -26.58 -2.23 -3.24
N GLU A 308 -27.83 -2.05 -2.80
CA GLU A 308 -28.17 -1.94 -1.38
C GLU A 308 -27.86 -3.23 -0.61
N ASN A 309 -28.20 -4.39 -1.18
CA ASN A 309 -27.83 -5.69 -0.62
C ASN A 309 -26.30 -5.83 -0.50
N MET A 310 -25.57 -5.47 -1.54
CA MET A 310 -24.10 -5.50 -1.53
C MET A 310 -23.50 -4.53 -0.52
N PHE A 311 -24.02 -3.31 -0.39
CA PHE A 311 -23.54 -2.35 0.60
C PHE A 311 -23.77 -2.81 2.04
N LYS A 312 -24.94 -3.41 2.32
CA LYS A 312 -25.27 -3.96 3.64
C LYS A 312 -24.40 -5.16 3.99
N GLY A 313 -24.14 -6.04 3.02
CA GLY A 313 -23.30 -7.23 3.21
C GLY A 313 -21.80 -6.97 3.12
N GLY A 314 -21.37 -5.74 2.78
CA GLY A 314 -19.97 -5.43 2.50
C GLY A 314 -19.43 -6.21 1.29
N LEU A 315 -20.31 -6.56 0.34
CA LEU A 315 -19.98 -7.39 -0.80
C LEU A 315 -19.36 -6.59 -1.93
N LYS A 316 -18.52 -7.27 -2.71
CA LYS A 316 -17.90 -6.79 -3.95
C LYS A 316 -18.05 -7.83 -5.03
N PHE A 317 -18.14 -7.39 -6.28
CA PHE A 317 -18.03 -8.28 -7.43
C PHE A 317 -16.65 -8.91 -7.46
N SER A 318 -16.63 -10.21 -7.77
CA SER A 318 -15.41 -11.01 -7.91
C SER A 318 -15.22 -11.42 -9.37
N GLU A 319 -14.18 -12.22 -9.63
CA GLU A 319 -13.88 -12.70 -10.97
C GLU A 319 -15.01 -13.60 -11.52
N ALA A 320 -15.37 -13.34 -12.77
CA ALA A 320 -16.31 -14.12 -13.55
C ALA A 320 -15.59 -15.32 -14.18
N ASN A 321 -16.27 -16.46 -14.23
CA ASN A 321 -15.84 -17.54 -15.11
C ASN A 321 -16.23 -17.23 -16.55
N ASP A 322 -15.63 -17.95 -17.51
CA ASP A 322 -15.92 -17.75 -18.94
C ASP A 322 -17.41 -17.94 -19.27
N ASN A 323 -18.10 -18.83 -18.55
CA ASN A 323 -19.55 -19.05 -18.69
C ASN A 323 -20.41 -17.89 -18.15
N ASP A 324 -19.88 -17.10 -17.21
CA ASP A 324 -20.60 -16.00 -16.56
C ASP A 324 -20.41 -14.67 -17.31
N ARG A 325 -19.60 -14.65 -18.39
CA ARG A 325 -19.28 -13.44 -19.17
C ARG A 325 -20.52 -12.69 -19.62
N THR A 326 -21.54 -13.38 -20.12
CA THR A 326 -22.77 -12.73 -20.63
C THR A 326 -23.51 -12.02 -19.49
N ALA A 327 -23.61 -12.65 -18.31
CA ALA A 327 -24.26 -12.06 -17.15
C ALA A 327 -23.52 -10.82 -16.64
N TYR A 328 -22.19 -10.86 -16.56
CA TYR A 328 -21.37 -9.71 -16.15
C TYR A 328 -21.52 -8.51 -17.09
N ASN A 329 -21.53 -8.75 -18.41
CA ASN A 329 -21.75 -7.68 -19.39
C ASN A 329 -23.18 -7.14 -19.33
N SER A 330 -24.18 -8.02 -19.17
CA SER A 330 -25.58 -7.63 -19.02
C SER A 330 -25.77 -6.73 -17.79
N PHE A 331 -25.27 -7.18 -16.63
CA PHE A 331 -25.35 -6.40 -15.39
C PHE A 331 -24.56 -5.09 -15.48
N TYR A 332 -23.39 -5.09 -16.11
CA TYR A 332 -22.62 -3.86 -16.35
C TYR A 332 -23.45 -2.81 -17.11
N ASN A 333 -24.16 -3.21 -18.16
CA ASN A 333 -25.01 -2.29 -18.92
C ASN A 333 -26.16 -1.72 -18.06
N SER A 334 -26.81 -2.57 -17.27
CA SER A 334 -27.86 -2.12 -16.32
C SER A 334 -27.29 -1.17 -15.26
N LEU A 335 -26.09 -1.45 -14.74
CA LEU A 335 -25.40 -0.60 -13.79
C LEU A 335 -25.04 0.77 -14.38
N MET A 336 -24.58 0.80 -15.63
CA MET A 336 -24.29 2.05 -16.35
C MET A 336 -25.55 2.89 -16.60
N GLN A 337 -26.68 2.24 -16.93
CA GLN A 337 -27.97 2.93 -17.05
C GLN A 337 -28.38 3.56 -15.72
N TYR A 338 -28.21 2.84 -14.61
CA TYR A 338 -28.49 3.34 -13.27
C TYR A 338 -27.58 4.53 -12.91
N ASP A 339 -26.27 4.39 -13.11
CA ASP A 339 -25.25 5.42 -12.82
C ASP A 339 -25.51 6.71 -13.61
N THR A 340 -25.73 6.58 -14.92
CA THR A 340 -25.96 7.73 -15.81
C THR A 340 -27.22 8.50 -15.41
N ALA A 341 -28.32 7.79 -15.12
CA ALA A 341 -29.56 8.42 -14.70
C ALA A 341 -29.46 9.05 -13.30
N LEU A 342 -28.72 8.43 -12.38
CA LEU A 342 -28.43 9.01 -11.07
C LEU A 342 -27.64 10.32 -11.22
N LEU A 343 -26.59 10.35 -12.05
CA LEU A 343 -25.83 11.56 -12.34
C LEU A 343 -26.68 12.68 -12.94
N GLN A 344 -27.59 12.33 -13.88
CA GLN A 344 -28.52 13.30 -14.46
C GLN A 344 -29.49 13.88 -13.41
N ALA A 345 -29.97 13.06 -12.48
CA ALA A 345 -30.87 13.50 -11.41
C ALA A 345 -30.18 14.42 -10.39
N VAL A 346 -28.89 14.19 -10.11
CA VAL A 346 -28.08 15.05 -9.22
C VAL A 346 -27.74 16.40 -9.87
N GLY A 347 -27.72 16.44 -11.21
CA GLY A 347 -27.32 17.63 -11.97
C GLY A 347 -25.86 18.04 -11.72
N PRO A 348 -25.44 19.23 -12.16
CA PRO A 348 -24.06 19.71 -12.05
C PRO A 348 -23.54 19.88 -10.61
N LEU A 349 -24.38 19.74 -9.59
CA LEU A 349 -24.03 19.96 -8.18
C LEU A 349 -22.97 18.96 -7.67
N ALA A 350 -22.82 17.79 -8.29
CA ALA A 350 -21.78 16.82 -7.93
C ALA A 350 -20.39 17.13 -8.53
N GLY A 351 -20.31 17.95 -9.59
CA GLY A 351 -19.03 18.28 -10.25
C GLY A 351 -18.15 19.27 -9.49
N ALA A 352 -18.68 19.93 -8.45
CA ALA A 352 -17.99 20.99 -7.72
C ALA A 352 -17.31 20.51 -6.42
N ALA A 353 -17.41 19.22 -6.06
CA ALA A 353 -16.84 18.67 -4.83
C ALA A 353 -15.45 18.02 -5.00
N GLY A 354 -14.86 18.09 -6.20
CA GLY A 354 -13.43 17.80 -6.37
C GLY A 354 -12.63 18.99 -5.83
N PRO A 355 -11.56 18.79 -5.03
CA PRO A 355 -10.68 19.88 -4.68
C PRO A 355 -10.15 20.47 -5.98
N SER A 356 -10.52 21.72 -6.27
CA SER A 356 -9.83 22.50 -7.29
C SER A 356 -8.36 22.44 -6.91
N ALA A 357 -7.58 21.67 -7.67
CA ALA A 357 -6.15 21.56 -7.45
C ALA A 357 -5.64 23.00 -7.32
N PRO A 358 -5.01 23.38 -6.19
CA PRO A 358 -4.40 24.69 -6.13
C PRO A 358 -3.46 24.75 -7.32
N ALA A 359 -3.61 25.79 -8.15
CA ALA A 359 -2.74 26.04 -9.27
C ALA A 359 -1.32 26.17 -8.73
N ASN A 360 -0.62 25.04 -8.66
CA ASN A 360 0.74 24.96 -8.19
C ASN A 360 1.57 25.59 -9.30
N LYS A 361 1.73 26.90 -9.23
CA LYS A 361 2.84 27.60 -9.87
C LYS A 361 4.09 26.92 -9.34
N LEU A 362 4.64 26.00 -10.13
CA LEU A 362 5.99 25.49 -9.93
C LEU A 362 6.89 26.71 -9.72
N PRO A 363 7.70 26.75 -8.64
CA PRO A 363 8.67 27.82 -8.48
C PRO A 363 9.61 27.78 -9.67
N ASN A 364 9.64 28.87 -10.45
CA ASN A 364 10.66 29.14 -11.45
C ASN A 364 12.01 28.98 -10.76
N ASN A 365 12.74 27.93 -11.13
CA ASN A 365 14.11 27.72 -10.69
C ASN A 365 15.03 28.52 -11.63
N PRO A 366 15.65 29.62 -11.19
CA PRO A 366 16.65 30.30 -12.01
C PRO A 366 17.96 29.50 -11.89
N ASN A 367 18.35 28.85 -12.98
CA ASN A 367 19.69 28.28 -13.11
C ASN A 367 20.75 29.40 -13.06
N PRO A 368 21.87 29.23 -12.36
CA PRO A 368 23.15 29.76 -12.80
C PRO A 368 23.80 28.87 -13.88
#